data_AF-A0A960YF61-F1
#
_entry.id   AF-A0A960YF61-F1
#
_cell.length_a   1.000
_cell.length_b   1.000
_cell.length_c   1.000
_cell.angle_alpha   90.00
_cell.angle_beta   90.00
_cell.angle_gamma   90.00
#
_symmetry.space_group_name_H-M   'P 1'
#
loop_
_entity.id
_entity.type
_entity.pdbx_description
1 polymer ?
#
loop_
_entity_poly.entity_id
_entity_poly.type
_entity_poly.pdbx_seq_one_letter_code
_entity_poly.pdbx_strand_id
1 'polypeptide(L)'
;LENRKDFEVLDMREVDKYKENHIKNAISCPVCHSDKSDAKAKLQASEVVPDFRKKLVLYTQSGDQPLQLPRRLARNKRVFMLKGGYNAWNDEIMKPQEYKPEDTQEEFIRKQKQNAISNYFQGKMDIQVPEKTVKKIPRKKHVISSGPDEGC
;
A
#
# COMPACT_ATOMS: atom_id res chain seq x y z
N LEU A 1 14.00 18.88 -14.12
CA LEU A 1 13.77 17.57 -14.78
C LEU A 1 13.10 16.61 -13.79
N GLU A 2 12.02 17.05 -13.12
CA GLU A 2 11.69 16.53 -11.77
C GLU A 2 10.35 15.79 -11.66
N ASN A 3 9.67 15.54 -12.77
CA ASN A 3 8.32 14.92 -12.77
C ASN A 3 8.17 13.70 -13.68
N ARG A 4 9.27 13.09 -14.16
CA ARG A 4 9.16 11.84 -14.94
C ARG A 4 9.23 10.66 -13.98
N LYS A 5 8.07 10.11 -13.62
CA LYS A 5 8.01 8.78 -12.99
C LYS A 5 8.71 7.78 -13.92
N ASP A 6 9.72 7.09 -13.41
CA ASP A 6 10.48 6.07 -14.16
C ASP A 6 9.70 4.76 -14.39
N PHE A 7 8.42 4.76 -14.02
CA PHE A 7 7.54 3.61 -14.10
C PHE A 7 6.12 3.99 -14.50
N GLU A 8 5.40 3.01 -15.02
CA GLU A 8 3.97 3.05 -15.27
C GLU A 8 3.28 1.89 -14.57
N VAL A 9 2.08 2.14 -14.06
CA VAL A 9 1.27 1.14 -13.38
C VAL A 9 0.16 0.71 -14.32
N LEU A 10 0.01 -0.59 -14.54
CA LEU A 10 -1.04 -1.16 -15.39
C LEU A 10 -2.01 -1.99 -14.54
N ASP A 11 -3.29 -1.64 -14.64
CA ASP A 11 -4.39 -2.41 -14.08
C ASP A 11 -4.83 -3.46 -15.09
N MET A 12 -4.60 -4.73 -14.78
CA MET A 12 -4.92 -5.84 -15.66
C MET A 12 -6.32 -6.39 -15.44
N ARG A 13 -7.12 -5.79 -14.54
CA ARG A 13 -8.50 -6.18 -14.27
C ARG A 13 -9.44 -5.68 -15.36
N GLU A 14 -10.65 -6.23 -15.36
CA GLU A 14 -11.77 -5.80 -16.21
C GLU A 14 -12.00 -4.29 -16.12
N VAL A 15 -12.46 -3.69 -17.23
CA VAL A 15 -12.67 -2.23 -17.35
C VAL A 15 -13.60 -1.71 -16.26
N ASP A 16 -14.66 -2.45 -15.92
CA ASP A 16 -15.65 -2.01 -14.93
C ASP A 16 -15.04 -1.92 -13.52
N LYS A 17 -14.19 -2.88 -13.15
CA LYS A 17 -13.46 -2.84 -11.87
C LYS A 17 -12.47 -1.68 -11.79
N TYR A 18 -11.83 -1.35 -12.92
CA TYR A 18 -10.96 -0.17 -13.00
C TYR A 18 -11.76 1.13 -12.84
N LYS A 19 -12.91 1.25 -13.51
CA LYS A 19 -13.79 2.43 -13.42
C LYS A 19 -14.35 2.64 -12.01
N GLU A 20 -14.71 1.57 -11.32
CA GLU A 20 -15.20 1.62 -9.94
C GLU A 20 -14.13 2.21 -9.02
N ASN A 21 -12.92 1.64 -9.02
CA ASN A 21 -11.78 2.18 -8.29
C ASN A 21 -10.47 1.53 -8.76
N HIS A 22 -9.38 2.27 -8.76
CA HIS A 22 -8.07 1.81 -9.23
C HIS A 22 -6.93 2.54 -8.52
N ILE A 23 -5.71 2.01 -8.62
CA ILE A 23 -4.53 2.69 -8.09
C ILE A 23 -4.34 4.02 -8.84
N LYS A 24 -4.17 5.13 -8.12
CA LYS A 24 -4.06 6.46 -8.72
C LYS A 24 -2.99 6.52 -9.82
N ASN A 25 -3.39 6.99 -11.00
CA ASN A 25 -2.58 7.05 -12.24
C ASN A 25 -2.23 5.69 -12.87
N ALA A 26 -2.89 4.61 -12.49
CA ALA A 26 -2.80 3.36 -13.25
C ALA A 26 -3.45 3.51 -14.63
N ILE A 27 -2.97 2.76 -15.61
CA ILE A 27 -3.53 2.67 -16.95
C ILE A 27 -4.32 1.36 -17.02
N SER A 28 -5.59 1.42 -17.43
CA SER A 28 -6.39 0.21 -17.65
C SER A 28 -5.84 -0.58 -18.84
N CYS A 29 -5.50 -1.86 -18.61
CA CYS A 29 -5.15 -2.78 -19.69
C CYS A 29 -5.62 -4.23 -19.47
N PRO A 30 -6.95 -4.47 -19.41
CA PRO A 30 -7.53 -5.81 -19.32
C PRO A 30 -7.12 -6.75 -20.46
N VAL A 31 -6.66 -6.22 -21.59
CA VAL A 31 -6.33 -7.01 -22.79
C VAL A 31 -4.83 -7.12 -23.04
N CYS A 32 -4.00 -6.51 -22.19
CA CYS A 32 -2.54 -6.65 -22.27
C CYS A 32 -2.05 -8.08 -22.02
N HIS A 33 -2.91 -8.97 -21.54
CA HIS A 33 -2.62 -10.38 -21.25
C HIS A 33 -3.43 -11.37 -22.12
N SER A 34 -4.05 -10.91 -23.21
CA SER A 34 -4.66 -11.78 -24.23
C SER A 34 -3.74 -11.86 -25.46
N ASP A 35 -4.01 -12.82 -26.35
CA ASP A 35 -3.16 -13.19 -27.49
C ASP A 35 -2.62 -11.99 -28.31
N LYS A 36 -1.40 -12.16 -28.83
CA LYS A 36 -0.56 -11.10 -29.44
C LYS A 36 -1.24 -10.24 -30.51
N SER A 37 -2.17 -10.80 -31.29
CA SER A 37 -2.87 -10.08 -32.37
C SER A 37 -3.89 -9.08 -31.81
N ASP A 38 -4.59 -9.45 -30.75
CA ASP A 38 -5.65 -8.66 -30.14
C ASP A 38 -5.09 -7.57 -29.22
N ALA A 39 -4.05 -7.89 -28.44
CA ALA A 39 -3.47 -6.96 -27.49
C ALA A 39 -2.93 -5.69 -28.17
N LYS A 40 -2.27 -5.81 -29.34
CA LYS A 40 -1.71 -4.65 -30.06
C LYS A 40 -2.80 -3.76 -30.67
N ALA A 41 -3.82 -4.36 -31.29
CA ALA A 41 -4.92 -3.62 -31.90
C ALA A 41 -5.75 -2.89 -30.83
N LYS A 42 -6.01 -3.55 -29.69
CA LYS A 42 -6.77 -2.95 -28.58
C LYS A 42 -5.96 -1.94 -27.77
N LEU A 43 -4.63 -2.11 -27.66
CA LEU A 43 -3.73 -1.09 -27.12
C LEU A 43 -3.68 0.15 -28.01
N GLN A 44 -3.68 0.00 -29.33
CA GLN A 44 -3.71 1.13 -30.27
C GLN A 44 -5.06 1.85 -30.29
N ALA A 45 -6.15 1.17 -29.93
CA ALA A 45 -7.48 1.76 -29.76
C ALA A 45 -7.69 2.39 -28.36
N SER A 46 -6.78 2.15 -27.41
CA SER A 46 -6.80 2.81 -26.11
C SER A 46 -6.26 4.23 -26.24
N GLU A 47 -6.93 5.22 -25.65
CA GLU A 47 -6.47 6.61 -25.61
C GLU A 47 -5.12 6.76 -24.89
N VAL A 48 -4.76 5.80 -24.03
CA VAL A 48 -3.51 5.81 -23.26
C VAL A 48 -2.71 4.54 -23.56
N VAL A 49 -1.63 4.71 -24.33
CA VAL A 49 -0.66 3.65 -24.63
C VAL A 49 0.47 3.70 -23.60
N PRO A 50 0.77 2.58 -22.90
CA PRO A 50 1.90 2.53 -21.99
C PRO A 50 3.25 2.80 -22.66
N ASP A 51 4.14 3.57 -22.02
CA ASP A 51 5.52 3.73 -22.45
C ASP A 51 6.36 2.51 -22.03
N PHE A 52 6.43 1.53 -22.93
CA PHE A 52 7.20 0.31 -22.73
C PHE A 52 8.72 0.50 -22.54
N ARG A 53 9.25 1.74 -22.64
CA ARG A 53 10.66 2.04 -22.31
C ARG A 53 10.89 2.19 -20.80
N LYS A 54 9.84 2.55 -20.05
CA LYS A 54 9.85 2.68 -18.58
C LYS A 54 9.75 1.32 -17.91
N LYS A 55 9.91 1.30 -16.58
CA LYS A 55 9.53 0.14 -15.77
C LYS A 55 8.01 0.01 -15.78
N LEU A 56 7.49 -1.21 -15.84
CA LEU A 56 6.07 -1.49 -15.82
C LEU A 56 5.73 -2.26 -14.55
N VAL A 57 4.76 -1.77 -13.79
CA VAL A 57 4.23 -2.43 -12.61
C VAL A 57 2.81 -2.89 -12.94
N LEU A 58 2.61 -4.19 -13.02
CA LEU A 58 1.32 -4.81 -13.33
C LEU A 58 0.62 -5.20 -12.05
N TYR A 59 -0.70 -5.10 -11.99
CA TYR A 59 -1.48 -5.71 -10.92
C TYR A 59 -2.78 -6.32 -11.44
N THR A 60 -3.23 -7.39 -10.78
CA THR A 60 -4.56 -7.98 -10.96
C THR A 60 -5.38 -7.78 -9.68
N GLN A 61 -6.53 -8.44 -9.55
CA GLN A 61 -7.31 -8.38 -8.31
C GLN A 61 -6.49 -8.81 -7.08
N SER A 62 -5.77 -9.95 -7.17
CA SER A 62 -5.00 -10.52 -6.06
C SER A 62 -3.48 -10.53 -6.27
N GLY A 63 -2.97 -10.25 -7.48
CA GLY A 63 -1.53 -10.25 -7.77
C GLY A 63 -0.88 -11.63 -7.85
N ASP A 64 -1.64 -12.71 -7.61
CA ASP A 64 -1.18 -14.10 -7.68
C ASP A 64 -1.79 -14.89 -8.85
N GLN A 65 -2.71 -14.26 -9.57
CA GLN A 65 -3.32 -14.89 -10.75
C GLN A 65 -2.27 -15.08 -11.85
N PRO A 66 -2.20 -16.26 -12.47
CA PRO A 66 -1.32 -16.48 -13.62
C PRO A 66 -1.76 -15.56 -14.77
N LEU A 67 -0.84 -14.70 -15.22
CA LEU A 67 -1.06 -13.82 -16.36
C LEU A 67 -0.35 -14.36 -17.59
N GLN A 68 -1.09 -14.55 -18.67
CA GLN A 68 -0.50 -14.85 -19.97
C GLN A 68 -0.01 -13.56 -20.62
N LEU A 69 1.22 -13.17 -20.31
CA LEU A 69 1.79 -11.97 -20.93
C LEU A 69 2.29 -12.29 -22.36
N PRO A 70 2.07 -11.40 -23.33
CA PRO A 70 2.72 -11.48 -24.63
C PRO A 70 4.24 -11.68 -24.46
N ARG A 71 4.85 -12.58 -25.24
CA ARG A 71 6.28 -12.94 -25.12
C ARG A 71 7.24 -11.74 -24.98
N ARG A 72 6.93 -10.60 -25.61
CA ARG A 72 7.75 -9.38 -25.51
C ARG A 72 7.72 -8.75 -24.11
N LEU A 73 6.57 -8.74 -23.45
CA LEU A 73 6.41 -8.27 -22.07
C LEU A 73 6.98 -9.28 -21.08
N ALA A 74 6.67 -10.57 -21.28
CA ALA A 74 7.15 -11.63 -20.39
C ALA A 74 8.69 -11.70 -20.30
N ARG A 75 9.41 -11.34 -21.36
CA ARG A 75 10.88 -11.32 -21.40
C ARG A 75 11.48 -9.98 -20.96
N ASN A 76 10.66 -8.96 -20.73
CA ASN A 76 11.15 -7.65 -20.33
C ASN A 76 11.45 -7.65 -18.82
N LYS A 77 12.74 -7.57 -18.46
CA LYS A 77 13.21 -7.54 -17.07
C LYS A 77 12.75 -6.32 -16.27
N ARG A 78 12.13 -5.33 -16.94
CA ARG A 78 11.57 -4.12 -16.32
C ARG A 78 10.07 -4.24 -16.04
N VAL A 79 9.49 -5.43 -16.18
CA VAL A 79 8.10 -5.73 -15.83
C VAL A 79 8.06 -6.38 -14.46
N PHE A 80 7.28 -5.80 -13.56
CA PHE A 80 7.12 -6.23 -12.17
C PHE A 80 5.65 -6.54 -11.90
N MET A 81 5.39 -7.54 -11.06
CA MET A 81 4.04 -7.84 -10.56
C MET A 81 3.89 -7.27 -9.17
N LEU A 82 2.83 -6.49 -8.94
CA LEU A 82 2.42 -6.09 -7.59
C LEU A 82 1.74 -7.26 -6.90
N LYS A 83 2.45 -7.87 -5.95
CA LYS A 83 1.90 -8.94 -5.10
C LYS A 83 0.77 -8.43 -4.23
N GLY A 84 -0.23 -9.28 -3.99
CA GLY A 84 -1.47 -8.90 -3.30
C GLY A 84 -2.47 -8.10 -4.16
N GLY A 85 -2.01 -7.55 -5.30
CA GLY A 85 -2.85 -6.91 -6.29
C GLY A 85 -3.64 -5.70 -5.75
N TYR A 86 -4.78 -5.45 -6.37
CA TYR A 86 -5.70 -4.40 -5.94
C TYR A 86 -6.26 -4.66 -4.53
N ASN A 87 -6.50 -5.92 -4.14
CA ASN A 87 -7.04 -6.25 -2.83
C ASN A 87 -6.13 -5.77 -1.70
N ALA A 88 -4.85 -6.16 -1.73
CA ALA A 88 -3.90 -5.74 -0.71
C ALA A 88 -3.70 -4.22 -0.72
N TRP A 89 -3.63 -3.60 -1.91
CA TRP A 89 -3.56 -2.14 -2.02
C TRP A 89 -4.76 -1.47 -1.36
N ASN A 90 -5.97 -1.90 -1.68
CA ASN A 90 -7.20 -1.32 -1.17
C ASN A 90 -7.34 -1.54 0.34
N ASP A 91 -7.00 -2.73 0.83
CA ASP A 91 -7.02 -3.01 2.26
C ASP A 91 -6.02 -2.11 2.99
N GLU A 92 -4.79 -1.98 2.50
CA GLU A 92 -3.75 -1.19 3.19
C GLU A 92 -3.95 0.33 3.09
N ILE A 93 -4.47 0.84 1.97
CA ILE A 93 -4.48 2.29 1.67
C ILE A 93 -5.87 2.92 1.75
N MET A 94 -6.93 2.17 1.47
CA MET A 94 -8.29 2.74 1.40
C MET A 94 -9.13 2.43 2.64
N LYS A 95 -8.68 1.55 3.54
CA LYS A 95 -9.38 1.20 4.78
C LYS A 95 -8.56 1.57 6.02
N PRO A 96 -8.72 2.79 6.56
CA PRO A 96 -8.21 3.13 7.89
C PRO A 96 -8.69 2.08 8.91
N GLN A 97 -7.79 1.63 9.77
CA GLN A 97 -8.10 0.67 10.81
C GLN A 97 -8.39 1.40 12.12
N GLU A 98 -9.48 1.00 12.79
CA GLU A 98 -9.81 1.45 14.13
C GLU A 98 -8.97 0.71 15.18
N TYR A 99 -8.47 1.46 16.15
CA TYR A 99 -7.79 0.90 17.32
C TYR A 99 -8.82 0.38 18.31
N LYS A 100 -8.60 -0.83 18.82
CA LYS A 100 -9.42 -1.41 19.87
C LYS A 100 -8.62 -1.51 21.17
N PRO A 101 -9.23 -1.29 22.35
CA PRO A 101 -8.54 -1.43 23.63
C PRO A 101 -7.90 -2.81 23.84
N GLU A 102 -8.46 -3.84 23.23
CA GLU A 102 -8.02 -5.24 23.29
C GLU A 102 -6.96 -5.63 22.24
N ASP A 103 -6.55 -4.72 21.35
CA ASP A 103 -5.53 -5.01 20.34
C ASP A 103 -4.21 -5.42 21.00
N THR A 104 -3.62 -6.50 20.51
CA THR A 104 -2.25 -6.86 20.87
C THR A 104 -1.26 -5.80 20.41
N GLN A 105 -0.05 -5.80 20.97
CA GLN A 105 1.00 -4.87 20.55
C GLN A 105 1.34 -5.01 19.06
N GLU A 106 1.31 -6.22 18.51
CA GLU A 106 1.55 -6.49 17.08
C GLU A 106 0.42 -5.93 16.21
N GLU A 107 -0.83 -6.12 16.61
CA GLU A 107 -1.98 -5.56 15.89
C GLU A 107 -1.98 -4.03 15.93
N PHE A 108 -1.63 -3.45 17.06
CA PHE A 108 -1.49 -2.00 17.20
C PHE A 108 -0.44 -1.44 16.22
N ILE A 109 0.75 -2.06 16.15
CA ILE A 109 1.82 -1.64 15.22
C ILE A 109 1.37 -1.81 13.77
N ARG A 110 0.70 -2.91 13.43
CA ARG A 110 0.17 -3.16 12.09
C ARG A 110 -0.84 -2.09 11.67
N LYS A 111 -1.82 -1.78 12.53
CA LYS A 111 -2.84 -0.75 12.28
C LYS A 111 -2.24 0.64 12.16
N GLN A 112 -1.26 0.98 13.01
CA GLN A 112 -0.54 2.24 12.94
C GLN A 112 0.16 2.42 11.58
N LYS A 113 0.87 1.38 11.10
CA LYS A 113 1.52 1.39 9.78
C LYS A 113 0.50 1.59 8.65
N GLN A 114 -0.62 0.88 8.70
CA GLN A 114 -1.69 0.96 7.71
C GLN A 114 -2.33 2.35 7.65
N ASN A 115 -2.64 2.94 8.81
CA ASN A 115 -3.17 4.30 8.89
C ASN A 115 -2.20 5.35 8.34
N ALA A 116 -0.90 5.23 8.65
CA ALA A 116 0.12 6.14 8.11
C ALA A 116 0.23 6.05 6.58
N ILE A 117 0.20 4.83 6.03
CA ILE A 117 0.20 4.56 4.59
C ILE A 117 -1.05 5.16 3.93
N SER A 118 -2.24 4.85 4.46
CA SER A 118 -3.52 5.41 4.00
C SER A 118 -3.50 6.94 3.95
N ASN A 119 -3.06 7.58 5.04
CA ASN A 119 -2.97 9.05 5.14
C ASN A 119 -2.04 9.67 4.09
N TYR A 120 -0.86 9.07 3.87
CA TYR A 120 0.09 9.52 2.86
C TYR A 120 -0.51 9.48 1.44
N PHE A 121 -1.15 8.36 1.07
CA PHE A 121 -1.69 8.17 -0.28
C PHE A 121 -3.03 8.90 -0.51
N GLN A 122 -3.82 9.14 0.54
CA GLN A 122 -5.05 9.94 0.46
C GLN A 122 -4.79 11.46 0.54
N GLY A 123 -3.55 11.89 0.81
CA GLY A 123 -3.19 13.30 0.96
C GLY A 123 -3.74 13.95 2.25
N LYS A 124 -4.15 13.14 3.23
CA LYS A 124 -4.65 13.56 4.53
C LYS A 124 -3.50 13.46 5.54
N MET A 125 -2.64 14.47 5.61
CA MET A 125 -1.58 14.53 6.62
C MET A 125 -2.12 15.01 7.98
N ASP A 126 -3.12 14.32 8.53
CA ASP A 126 -3.46 14.41 9.95
C ASP A 126 -3.13 13.05 10.59
N ILE A 127 -1.91 12.93 11.08
CA ILE A 127 -1.50 11.78 11.89
C ILE A 127 -2.12 11.97 13.27
N GLN A 128 -3.37 11.54 13.44
CA GLN A 128 -3.89 11.31 14.79
C GLN A 128 -3.20 10.06 15.34
N VAL A 129 -2.07 10.26 16.03
CA VAL A 129 -1.52 9.23 16.92
C VAL A 129 -2.43 9.23 18.15
N PRO A 130 -3.20 8.16 18.42
CA PRO A 130 -3.87 8.07 19.71
C PRO A 130 -2.78 7.98 20.76
N GLU A 131 -2.76 8.95 21.66
CA GLU A 131 -1.94 8.96 22.86
C GLU A 131 -2.34 7.72 23.66
N LYS A 132 -1.49 6.67 23.65
CA LYS A 132 -1.67 5.57 24.61
C LYS A 132 -1.64 6.23 25.99
N THR A 133 -2.79 6.30 26.64
CA THR A 133 -2.88 6.64 28.05
C THR A 133 -2.24 5.50 28.83
N VAL A 134 -0.90 5.52 28.90
CA VAL A 134 -0.15 4.74 29.87
C VAL A 134 -0.60 5.28 31.21
N LYS A 135 -1.53 4.57 31.87
CA LYS A 135 -1.86 4.85 33.27
C LYS A 135 -0.55 4.83 34.04
N LYS A 136 -0.07 6.00 34.47
CA LYS A 136 1.12 6.15 35.29
C LYS A 136 0.93 5.25 36.51
N ILE A 137 1.74 4.20 36.61
CA ILE A 137 1.82 3.39 37.82
C ILE A 137 2.21 4.37 38.94
N PRO A 138 1.43 4.49 40.03
CA PRO A 138 1.78 5.39 41.11
C PRO A 138 3.13 4.97 41.67
N ARG A 139 4.12 5.86 41.59
CA ARG A 139 5.40 5.67 42.29
C ARG A 139 5.07 5.54 43.78
N LYS A 140 5.29 4.34 44.36
CA LYS A 140 5.32 4.19 45.82
C LYS A 140 6.35 5.19 46.34
N LYS A 141 5.90 6.15 47.15
CA LYS A 141 6.80 7.04 47.89
C LYS A 141 7.70 6.13 48.73
N HIS A 142 8.99 6.12 48.44
CA HIS A 142 9.98 5.56 49.36
C HIS A 142 9.99 6.50 50.56
N VAL A 143 9.37 6.05 51.65
CA VAL A 143 9.47 6.71 52.95
C VAL A 143 10.91 6.47 53.41
N ILE A 144 11.75 7.49 53.29
CA ILE A 144 13.05 7.49 53.96
C ILE A 144 12.74 7.76 55.43
N SER A 145 12.76 6.70 56.24
CA SER A 145 12.70 6.82 57.70
C SER A 145 14.01 7.39 58.20
N SER A 146 13.94 8.56 58.82
CA SER A 146 15.00 9.13 59.66
C SER A 146 15.27 8.20 60.87
N GLY A 147 16.54 7.91 61.11
CA GLY A 147 17.08 7.23 62.29
C GLY A 147 18.43 7.85 62.67
N PRO A 148 18.87 7.74 63.93
CA PRO A 148 19.05 8.89 64.82
C PRO A 148 20.50 9.40 64.94
N ASP A 149 20.60 10.63 65.46
CA ASP A 149 21.81 11.23 66.04
C ASP A 149 22.43 10.31 67.11
N GLU A 150 23.72 9.99 66.95
CA GLU A 150 24.59 9.63 68.07
C GLU A 150 25.93 10.35 67.88
N GLY A 151 26.26 11.20 68.85
CA GLY A 151 27.48 11.98 68.89
C GLY A 151 28.70 11.18 69.34
N CYS A 152 29.87 11.70 68.98
CA CYS A 152 31.11 11.76 69.77
C CYS A 152 31.96 12.91 69.21
#